data_AF-A0A1I5FSX1-F1
#
_entry.id   AF-A0A1I5FSX1-F1
#
_cell.length_a   1.000
_cell.length_b   1.000
_cell.length_c   1.000
_cell.angle_alpha   90.00
_cell.angle_beta   90.00
_cell.angle_gamma   90.00
#
_symmetry.space_group_name_H-M   'P 1'
#
loop_
_entity.id
_entity.type
_entity.pdbx_description
1 polymer ?
#
loop_
_entity_poly.entity_id
_entity_poly.type
_entity_poly.pdbx_seq_one_letter_code
_entity_poly.pdbx_strand_id
1 'polypeptide(L)'
;MTRDHRRKKDIRAHAAATGRSFLDAATTYARGTEPGDGAVSARRLRDELARELHTAGWPVELEHHPLGNALRTYAGPATVDVGRTGAAGWTGDEHPDDGAVFDRRAPLRVVVWAPLVVDYCEDLGRVVGVDAHEIAPTGRSVTELVAEIDQVVAAARQRDLAATANDTACGICGDHYPAAGLFEPTESRVAVCPCCAFDGDLVDPHPAQLAYSLTHGGDRSLVLPAGWAGPQALVSCLAGPELPHQLCDAWRASGIVSPPGAEWGDPGRTWVWLHAPPRRPAALARLGCGAALSHIIAALDQAHPDLRAVIHAAAAELDVDLLDAEDIGPESTPQEVIERIWPAVVAYTVALLTQHTERAGHRSPWHVLESFELPDWVEALVGEDSDLDYYHVESVLLRGIPALRDILDPRAAHED
;
A
#
# COMPACT_ATOMS: atom_id res chain seq x y z
N MET A 1 -29.53 4.87 -7.76
CA MET A 1 -30.03 4.31 -6.47
C MET A 1 -29.42 5.12 -5.33
N THR A 2 -30.18 5.55 -4.32
CA THR A 2 -29.64 6.40 -3.24
C THR A 2 -28.74 5.59 -2.29
N ARG A 3 -27.56 6.15 -2.00
CA ARG A 3 -26.41 5.63 -1.20
C ARG A 3 -26.73 5.03 0.19
N ASP A 4 -27.98 5.08 0.64
CA ASP A 4 -28.42 4.56 1.94
C ASP A 4 -29.92 4.20 1.92
N HIS A 5 -30.29 3.22 1.09
CA HIS A 5 -31.67 2.78 0.91
C HIS A 5 -32.31 2.27 2.21
N ARG A 6 -31.53 1.58 3.05
CA ARG A 6 -31.99 0.99 4.31
C ARG A 6 -32.32 2.07 5.34
N ARG A 7 -31.41 3.03 5.59
CA ARG A 7 -31.70 4.19 6.46
C ARG A 7 -32.91 4.98 6.00
N LYS A 8 -33.07 5.18 4.69
CA LYS A 8 -34.24 5.87 4.15
C LYS A 8 -35.54 5.08 4.41
N LYS A 9 -35.49 3.74 4.36
CA LYS A 9 -36.62 2.86 4.68
C LYS A 9 -36.95 2.91 6.17
N ASP A 10 -35.95 2.92 7.04
CA ASP A 10 -36.13 2.96 8.51
C ASP A 10 -36.68 4.32 8.97
N ILE A 11 -36.17 5.42 8.42
CA ILE A 11 -36.72 6.76 8.67
C ILE A 11 -38.17 6.85 8.20
N ARG A 12 -38.50 6.25 7.04
CA ARG A 12 -39.89 6.19 6.54
C ARG A 12 -40.80 5.38 7.45
N ALA A 13 -40.33 4.24 7.95
CA ALA A 13 -41.09 3.41 8.90
C ALA A 13 -41.33 4.16 10.22
N HIS A 14 -40.31 4.84 10.74
CA HIS A 14 -40.44 5.65 11.96
C HIS A 14 -41.39 6.85 11.77
N ALA A 15 -41.30 7.56 10.64
CA ALA A 15 -42.22 8.64 10.30
C ALA A 15 -43.67 8.16 10.24
N ALA A 16 -43.91 7.00 9.59
CA ALA A 16 -45.23 6.38 9.50
C ALA A 16 -45.79 5.95 10.87
N ALA A 17 -44.95 5.39 11.74
CA ALA A 17 -45.36 4.92 13.06
C ALA A 17 -45.66 6.06 14.04
N THR A 18 -45.01 7.23 13.88
CA THR A 18 -45.11 8.36 14.82
C THR A 18 -45.94 9.52 14.32
N GLY A 19 -46.42 9.47 13.07
CA GLY A 19 -47.15 10.57 12.41
C GLY A 19 -46.29 11.82 12.15
N ARG A 20 -44.96 11.71 12.26
CA ARG A 20 -44.02 12.83 12.04
C ARG A 20 -43.64 12.97 10.57
N SER A 21 -43.21 14.16 10.17
CA SER A 21 -42.65 14.38 8.83
C SER A 21 -41.37 13.57 8.64
N PHE A 22 -41.02 13.21 7.40
CA PHE A 22 -39.79 12.48 7.12
C PHE A 22 -38.54 13.23 7.59
N LEU A 23 -38.52 14.57 7.49
CA LEU A 23 -37.39 15.39 7.94
C LEU A 23 -37.28 15.46 9.47
N ASP A 24 -38.40 15.54 10.18
CA ASP A 24 -38.41 15.49 11.65
C ASP A 24 -38.04 14.10 12.16
N ALA A 25 -38.52 13.05 11.49
CA ALA A 25 -38.12 11.68 11.74
C ALA A 25 -36.63 11.47 11.43
N ALA A 26 -36.10 12.03 10.33
CA ALA A 26 -34.68 11.95 9.99
C ALA A 26 -33.80 12.69 11.01
N THR A 27 -34.25 13.85 11.50
CA THR A 27 -33.56 14.64 12.52
C THR A 27 -33.64 13.95 13.88
N THR A 28 -34.78 13.34 14.22
CA THR A 28 -34.95 12.54 15.44
C THR A 28 -34.18 11.23 15.36
N TYR A 29 -34.07 10.60 14.19
CA TYR A 29 -33.26 9.40 13.98
C TYR A 29 -31.78 9.73 14.07
N ALA A 30 -31.34 10.86 13.49
CA ALA A 30 -29.97 11.36 13.62
C ALA A 30 -29.61 11.80 15.05
N ARG A 31 -30.59 12.29 15.83
CA ARG A 31 -30.40 12.72 17.24
C ARG A 31 -30.76 11.65 18.29
N GLY A 32 -31.48 10.60 17.91
CA GLY A 32 -32.12 9.63 18.79
C GLY A 32 -31.53 8.23 18.72
N THR A 33 -30.51 8.02 17.88
CA THR A 33 -29.63 6.83 17.94
C THR A 33 -28.32 7.10 18.68
N GLU A 34 -28.11 8.30 19.24
CA GLU A 34 -27.12 8.46 20.29
C GLU A 34 -27.70 7.86 21.58
N PRO A 35 -27.15 6.75 22.09
CA PRO A 35 -27.63 6.20 23.34
C PRO A 35 -27.31 7.21 24.45
N GLY A 36 -28.33 7.66 25.18
CA GLY A 36 -28.19 8.35 26.45
C GLY A 36 -27.66 7.45 27.58
N ASP A 37 -26.89 6.43 27.23
CA ASP A 37 -26.32 5.40 28.08
C ASP A 37 -24.88 5.31 27.58
N GLY A 38 -23.86 5.57 28.41
CA GLY A 38 -22.45 5.82 28.02
C GLY A 38 -21.69 4.70 27.27
N ALA A 39 -22.38 3.83 26.53
CA ALA A 39 -21.83 2.85 25.62
C ALA A 39 -21.26 3.52 24.36
N VAL A 40 -19.98 3.26 24.10
CA VAL A 40 -19.30 3.68 22.87
C VAL A 40 -19.91 2.94 21.67
N SER A 41 -20.18 3.68 20.59
CA SER A 41 -20.65 3.12 19.31
C SER A 41 -19.49 2.48 18.55
N ALA A 42 -19.73 1.30 17.95
CA ALA A 42 -18.77 0.64 17.08
C ALA A 42 -18.40 1.51 15.87
N ARG A 43 -19.39 2.19 15.28
CA ARG A 43 -19.17 3.15 14.18
C ARG A 43 -18.26 4.29 14.60
N ARG A 44 -18.51 4.89 15.77
CA ARG A 44 -17.67 5.98 16.28
C ARG A 44 -16.22 5.53 16.46
N LEU A 45 -16.01 4.38 17.09
CA LEU A 45 -14.66 3.83 17.28
C LEU A 45 -13.97 3.54 15.94
N ARG A 46 -14.67 2.92 14.97
CA ARG A 46 -14.12 2.69 13.62
C ARG A 46 -13.72 4.01 12.94
N ASP A 47 -14.58 5.02 12.97
CA ASP A 47 -14.33 6.28 12.29
C ASP A 47 -13.19 7.08 12.98
N GLU A 48 -13.03 6.93 14.29
CA GLU A 48 -11.87 7.47 15.03
C GLU A 48 -10.58 6.70 14.69
N LEU A 49 -10.61 5.37 14.67
CA LEU A 49 -9.48 4.53 14.25
C LEU A 49 -9.04 4.84 12.82
N ALA A 50 -9.98 4.94 11.89
CA ALA A 50 -9.71 5.26 10.48
C ALA A 50 -8.97 6.60 10.33
N ARG A 51 -9.38 7.62 11.10
CA ARG A 51 -8.74 8.93 11.09
C ARG A 51 -7.32 8.88 11.69
N GLU A 52 -7.15 8.14 12.77
CA GLU A 52 -5.85 8.00 13.43
C GLU A 52 -4.88 7.16 12.59
N LEU A 53 -5.35 6.09 11.93
CA LEU A 53 -4.58 5.31 10.95
C LEU A 53 -4.14 6.18 9.79
N HIS A 54 -5.04 7.01 9.24
CA HIS A 54 -4.69 7.97 8.19
C HIS A 54 -3.66 9.00 8.68
N THR A 55 -3.77 9.46 9.93
CA THR A 55 -2.77 10.36 10.55
C THR A 55 -1.41 9.68 10.71
N ALA A 56 -1.41 8.38 11.03
CA ALA A 56 -0.22 7.53 11.04
C ALA A 56 0.26 7.13 9.63
N GLY A 57 -0.34 7.69 8.58
CA GLY A 57 0.08 7.54 7.19
C GLY A 57 -0.43 6.30 6.48
N TRP A 58 -1.28 5.49 7.08
CA TRP A 58 -1.86 4.33 6.39
C TRP A 58 -2.84 4.78 5.32
N PRO A 59 -2.87 4.15 4.13
CA PRO A 59 -3.99 4.32 3.22
C PRO A 59 -5.21 3.65 3.85
N VAL A 60 -6.35 4.35 3.88
CA VAL A 60 -7.55 3.86 4.57
C VAL A 60 -8.75 3.87 3.63
N GLU A 61 -9.38 2.72 3.48
CA GLU A 61 -10.67 2.56 2.81
C GLU A 61 -11.71 1.98 3.78
N LEU A 62 -12.91 2.57 3.76
CA LEU A 62 -14.00 2.16 4.65
C LEU A 62 -15.00 1.30 3.90
N GLU A 63 -15.17 0.06 4.35
CA GLU A 63 -16.32 -0.73 3.94
C GLU A 63 -17.59 -0.08 4.52
N HIS A 64 -18.56 0.12 3.63
CA HIS A 64 -19.81 0.79 3.96
C HIS A 64 -20.85 -0.18 4.53
N HIS A 65 -20.72 -1.46 4.22
CA HIS A 65 -21.60 -2.53 4.67
C HIS A 65 -20.97 -3.36 5.79
N PRO A 66 -21.68 -3.64 6.90
CA PRO A 66 -21.16 -4.55 7.89
C PRO A 66 -20.88 -5.92 7.26
N LEU A 67 -19.74 -6.52 7.61
CA LEU A 67 -19.34 -7.86 7.17
C LEU A 67 -19.08 -8.70 8.42
N GLY A 68 -19.77 -9.84 8.55
CA GLY A 68 -19.60 -10.73 9.70
C GLY A 68 -19.85 -10.04 11.05
N ASN A 69 -20.90 -9.20 11.12
CA ASN A 69 -21.27 -8.41 12.31
C ASN A 69 -20.19 -7.41 12.77
N ALA A 70 -19.29 -7.00 11.89
CA ALA A 70 -18.28 -5.99 12.16
C ALA A 70 -18.30 -4.87 11.12
N LEU A 71 -17.85 -3.69 11.51
CA LEU A 71 -17.57 -2.60 10.58
C LEU A 71 -16.09 -2.68 10.19
N ARG A 72 -15.86 -2.91 8.91
CA ARG A 72 -14.53 -3.14 8.35
C ARG A 72 -13.87 -1.87 7.84
N THR A 73 -12.57 -1.80 8.06
CA THR A 73 -11.65 -0.81 7.51
C THR A 73 -10.49 -1.54 6.87
N TYR A 74 -10.17 -1.23 5.61
CA TYR A 74 -8.95 -1.67 4.95
C TYR A 74 -7.88 -0.59 5.18
N ALA A 75 -6.77 -0.97 5.79
CA ALA A 75 -5.68 -0.09 6.16
C ALA A 75 -4.37 -0.66 5.65
N GLY A 76 -3.91 -0.23 4.48
CA GLY A 76 -2.71 -0.75 3.81
C GLY A 76 -2.67 -2.29 3.81
N PRO A 77 -1.64 -2.93 4.41
CA PRO A 77 -1.54 -4.38 4.49
C PRO A 77 -2.46 -5.04 5.52
N ALA A 78 -3.34 -4.32 6.22
CA ALA A 78 -4.18 -4.86 7.28
C ALA A 78 -5.66 -4.61 7.03
N THR A 79 -6.50 -5.53 7.51
CA THR A 79 -7.93 -5.30 7.66
C THR A 79 -8.25 -5.15 9.14
N VAL A 80 -9.04 -4.14 9.51
CA VAL A 80 -9.41 -3.84 10.88
C VAL A 80 -10.92 -3.88 11.03
N ASP A 81 -11.41 -4.79 11.86
CA ASP A 81 -12.82 -5.01 12.11
C ASP A 81 -13.20 -4.50 13.50
N VAL A 82 -14.20 -3.61 13.56
CA VAL A 82 -14.77 -3.13 14.83
C VAL A 82 -16.14 -3.75 15.05
N GLY A 83 -16.29 -4.51 16.13
CA GLY A 83 -17.54 -5.23 16.44
C GLY A 83 -17.82 -5.30 17.94
N ARG A 84 -18.87 -6.03 18.31
CA ARG A 84 -19.20 -6.34 19.71
C ARG A 84 -18.77 -7.75 20.07
N THR A 85 -18.28 -7.91 21.29
CA THR A 85 -18.01 -9.23 21.89
C THR A 85 -19.31 -10.06 21.96
N GLY A 86 -19.20 -11.38 21.83
CA GLY A 86 -20.35 -12.30 21.96
C GLY A 86 -21.30 -12.39 20.76
N ALA A 87 -21.07 -11.65 19.67
CA ALA A 87 -21.78 -11.86 18.40
C ALA A 87 -21.42 -13.23 17.81
N ALA A 88 -22.29 -14.23 17.99
CA ALA A 88 -22.03 -15.65 17.68
C ALA A 88 -22.56 -16.12 16.31
N GLY A 89 -22.99 -15.21 15.43
CA GLY A 89 -23.47 -15.55 14.09
C GLY A 89 -22.39 -15.33 13.03
N TRP A 90 -22.05 -16.38 12.28
CA TRP A 90 -21.26 -16.28 11.03
C TRP A 90 -22.12 -15.80 9.84
N THR A 91 -23.41 -15.61 10.07
CA THR A 91 -24.40 -15.31 9.03
C THR A 91 -25.03 -13.95 9.31
N GLY A 92 -24.41 -12.88 8.80
CA GLY A 92 -25.16 -11.68 8.47
C GLY A 92 -24.39 -10.37 8.41
N ASP A 93 -25.01 -9.44 7.68
CA ASP A 93 -24.57 -8.05 7.42
C ASP A 93 -25.23 -7.09 8.42
N GLU A 94 -25.61 -7.57 9.62
CA GLU A 94 -26.20 -6.75 10.65
C GLU A 94 -25.19 -5.76 11.21
N HIS A 95 -25.67 -4.55 11.49
CA HIS A 95 -24.83 -3.48 11.99
C HIS A 95 -24.57 -3.69 13.49
N PRO A 96 -23.31 -3.66 13.99
CA PRO A 96 -22.99 -3.96 15.40
C PRO A 96 -23.59 -2.97 16.41
N ASP A 97 -24.04 -1.80 15.97
CA ASP A 97 -24.80 -0.85 16.80
C ASP A 97 -26.33 -1.03 16.74
N ASP A 98 -26.84 -2.03 16.02
CA ASP A 98 -28.27 -2.35 16.00
C ASP A 98 -28.70 -3.01 17.33
N GLY A 99 -29.37 -2.23 18.18
CA GLY A 99 -29.84 -2.70 19.49
C GLY A 99 -30.97 -3.73 19.44
N ALA A 100 -31.57 -3.98 18.27
CA ALA A 100 -32.52 -5.08 18.10
C ALA A 100 -31.83 -6.43 17.92
N VAL A 101 -30.55 -6.42 17.53
CA VAL A 101 -29.75 -7.62 17.23
C VAL A 101 -28.66 -7.83 18.28
N PHE A 102 -28.00 -6.76 18.72
CA PHE A 102 -26.84 -6.82 19.62
C PHE A 102 -27.09 -6.09 20.94
N ASP A 103 -26.56 -6.66 22.03
CA ASP A 103 -26.47 -5.95 23.31
C ASP A 103 -25.49 -4.77 23.18
N ARG A 104 -26.02 -3.54 23.18
CA ARG A 104 -25.21 -2.32 23.06
C ARG A 104 -24.31 -2.06 24.27
N ARG A 105 -24.53 -2.77 25.38
CA ARG A 105 -23.66 -2.72 26.58
C ARG A 105 -22.53 -3.74 26.54
N ALA A 106 -22.59 -4.72 25.63
CA ALA A 106 -21.47 -5.64 25.42
C ALA A 106 -20.21 -4.86 25.01
N PRO A 107 -19.02 -5.21 25.56
CA PRO A 107 -17.76 -4.59 25.19
C PRO A 107 -17.52 -4.64 23.67
N LEU A 108 -16.92 -3.56 23.14
CA LEU A 108 -16.40 -3.56 21.78
C LEU A 108 -15.14 -4.42 21.71
N ARG A 109 -14.85 -4.91 20.51
CA ARG A 109 -13.59 -5.56 20.13
C ARG A 109 -13.08 -4.92 18.84
N VAL A 110 -11.75 -4.86 18.71
CA VAL A 110 -11.07 -4.52 17.47
C VAL A 110 -10.31 -5.75 17.03
N VAL A 111 -10.59 -6.29 15.86
CA VAL A 111 -9.87 -7.45 15.32
C VAL A 111 -9.01 -6.98 14.17
N VAL A 112 -7.72 -7.24 14.25
CA VAL A 112 -6.74 -6.93 13.20
C VAL A 112 -6.46 -8.21 12.44
N TRP A 113 -6.63 -8.17 11.13
CA TRP A 113 -6.30 -9.25 10.22
C TRP A 113 -5.12 -8.82 9.37
N ALA A 114 -4.01 -9.55 9.46
CA ALA A 114 -2.90 -9.41 8.53
C ALA A 114 -2.96 -10.58 7.53
N PRO A 115 -2.79 -10.36 6.21
CA PRO A 115 -2.78 -11.42 5.21
C PRO A 115 -1.68 -12.43 5.55
N LEU A 116 -1.82 -13.72 5.23
CA LEU A 116 -0.70 -14.67 5.33
C LEU A 116 -0.54 -15.43 4.02
N VAL A 117 0.69 -15.91 3.82
CA VAL A 117 1.02 -16.93 2.81
C VAL A 117 0.08 -18.13 3.01
N VAL A 118 -0.45 -18.62 1.89
CA VAL A 118 -1.60 -19.54 1.79
C VAL A 118 -1.31 -20.97 2.30
N ASP A 119 -0.22 -21.21 3.03
CA ASP A 119 0.06 -22.54 3.58
C ASP A 119 -0.42 -22.64 5.03
N TYR A 120 -1.46 -23.45 5.20
CA TYR A 120 -2.07 -23.82 6.48
C TYR A 120 -1.02 -24.38 7.47
N CYS A 121 -0.92 -23.79 8.67
CA CYS A 121 -0.11 -24.29 9.77
C CYS A 121 -0.96 -24.38 11.04
N GLU A 122 -1.29 -25.61 11.46
CA GLU A 122 -2.09 -25.89 12.67
C GLU A 122 -1.41 -25.41 13.96
N ASP A 123 -0.08 -25.45 14.01
CA ASP A 123 0.71 -25.08 15.19
C ASP A 123 0.57 -23.59 15.57
N LEU A 124 0.10 -22.76 14.64
CA LEU A 124 -0.08 -21.33 14.83
C LEU A 124 -1.55 -20.93 15.05
N GLY A 125 -2.48 -21.88 15.20
CA GLY A 125 -3.90 -21.59 15.45
C GLY A 125 -4.61 -20.89 14.28
N ARG A 126 -4.09 -21.05 13.05
CA ARG A 126 -4.54 -20.34 11.85
C ARG A 126 -5.76 -21.03 11.24
N VAL A 127 -6.88 -20.32 11.12
CA VAL A 127 -8.05 -20.78 10.35
C VAL A 127 -8.01 -20.06 9.00
N VAL A 128 -7.86 -20.79 7.90
CA VAL A 128 -7.80 -20.27 6.51
C VAL A 128 -6.63 -19.29 6.22
N GLY A 129 -5.52 -19.35 6.95
CA GLY A 129 -4.34 -18.54 6.61
C GLY A 129 -4.52 -17.04 6.86
N VAL A 130 -5.25 -16.67 7.92
CA VAL A 130 -5.32 -15.27 8.38
C VAL A 130 -4.88 -15.20 9.85
N ASP A 131 -3.92 -14.32 10.17
CA ASP A 131 -3.55 -14.02 11.55
C ASP A 131 -4.50 -12.95 12.08
N ALA A 132 -5.34 -13.34 13.04
CA ALA A 132 -6.35 -12.49 13.64
C ALA A 132 -5.95 -12.14 15.07
N HIS A 133 -5.74 -10.86 15.33
CA HIS A 133 -5.40 -10.37 16.66
C HIS A 133 -6.55 -9.55 17.23
N GLU A 134 -7.11 -9.99 18.36
CA GLU A 134 -8.16 -9.25 19.05
C GLU A 134 -7.55 -8.28 20.08
N ILE A 135 -7.89 -7.00 19.91
CA ILE A 135 -7.51 -5.89 20.78
C ILE A 135 -8.75 -5.46 21.56
N ALA A 136 -8.65 -5.48 22.89
CA ALA A 136 -9.68 -4.92 23.77
C ALA A 136 -9.53 -3.39 23.86
N PRO A 137 -10.52 -2.59 23.39
CA PRO A 137 -10.41 -1.13 23.36
C PRO A 137 -10.69 -0.45 24.71
N THR A 138 -11.23 -1.17 25.68
CA THR A 138 -11.67 -0.59 26.96
C THR A 138 -10.52 0.06 27.72
N GLY A 139 -10.65 1.35 28.04
CA GLY A 139 -9.68 2.10 28.83
C GLY A 139 -8.46 2.61 28.04
N ARG A 140 -8.44 2.42 26.71
CA ARG A 140 -7.34 2.81 25.84
C ARG A 140 -7.73 3.98 24.93
N SER A 141 -6.77 4.82 24.62
CA SER A 141 -6.88 5.85 23.59
C SER A 141 -6.80 5.25 22.19
N VAL A 142 -7.35 5.95 21.19
CA VAL A 142 -7.30 5.52 19.79
C VAL A 142 -5.87 5.45 19.27
N THR A 143 -5.00 6.37 19.69
CA THR A 143 -3.56 6.35 19.36
C THR A 143 -2.86 5.10 19.91
N GLU A 144 -3.18 4.66 21.14
CA GLU A 144 -2.65 3.40 21.69
C GLU A 144 -3.16 2.17 20.93
N LEU A 145 -4.38 2.22 20.39
CA LEU A 145 -4.91 1.14 19.55
C LEU A 145 -4.18 1.09 18.20
N VAL A 146 -3.96 2.24 17.55
CA VAL A 146 -3.21 2.31 16.27
C VAL A 146 -1.77 1.87 16.44
N ALA A 147 -1.11 2.23 17.54
CA ALA A 147 0.24 1.76 17.85
C ALA A 147 0.29 0.22 18.02
N GLU A 148 -0.73 -0.38 18.63
CA GLU A 148 -0.82 -1.84 18.73
C GLU A 148 -1.12 -2.51 17.39
N ILE A 149 -1.99 -1.92 16.56
CA ILE A 149 -2.22 -2.39 15.18
C ILE A 149 -0.89 -2.41 14.41
N ASP A 150 -0.10 -1.33 14.46
CA ASP A 150 1.22 -1.26 13.82
C ASP A 150 2.17 -2.37 14.29
N GLN A 151 2.23 -2.59 15.61
CA GLN A 151 3.07 -3.64 16.21
C GLN A 151 2.63 -5.04 15.80
N VAL A 152 1.33 -5.31 15.80
CA VAL A 152 0.76 -6.61 15.42
C VAL A 152 1.11 -6.94 13.98
N VAL A 153 0.90 -5.99 13.05
CA VAL A 153 1.16 -6.19 11.62
C VAL A 153 2.67 -6.35 11.36
N ALA A 154 3.50 -5.49 11.94
CA ALA A 154 4.95 -5.61 11.82
C ALA A 154 5.47 -6.94 12.39
N ALA A 155 4.93 -7.40 13.53
CA ALA A 155 5.31 -8.67 14.12
C ALA A 155 4.84 -9.86 13.27
N ALA A 156 3.66 -9.79 12.65
CA ALA A 156 3.17 -10.82 11.73
C ALA A 156 4.11 -10.96 10.52
N ARG A 157 4.49 -9.84 9.89
CA ARG A 157 5.46 -9.86 8.78
C ARG A 157 6.81 -10.47 9.19
N GLN A 158 7.35 -10.09 10.34
CA GLN A 158 8.63 -10.63 10.82
C GLN A 158 8.56 -12.14 11.10
N ARG A 159 7.45 -12.63 11.69
CA ARG A 159 7.23 -14.06 11.88
C ARG A 159 7.19 -14.80 10.55
N ASP A 160 6.43 -14.28 9.59
CA ASP A 160 6.25 -14.93 8.29
C ASP A 160 7.52 -14.92 7.45
N LEU A 161 8.30 -13.83 7.46
CA LEU A 161 9.62 -13.75 6.82
C LEU A 161 10.57 -14.80 7.39
N ALA A 162 10.52 -15.05 8.70
CA ALA A 162 11.36 -16.06 9.35
C ALA A 162 10.88 -17.50 9.10
N ALA A 163 9.58 -17.71 8.94
CA ALA A 163 8.98 -19.03 8.78
C ALA A 163 8.95 -19.51 7.32
N THR A 164 8.92 -18.58 6.35
CA THR A 164 8.80 -18.91 4.93
C THR A 164 10.16 -19.17 4.30
N ALA A 165 10.29 -20.30 3.61
CA ALA A 165 11.53 -20.66 2.94
C ALA A 165 11.81 -19.73 1.73
N ASN A 166 13.09 -19.40 1.55
CA ASN A 166 13.62 -18.77 0.35
C ASN A 166 14.16 -19.88 -0.57
N ASP A 167 13.28 -20.53 -1.32
CA ASP A 167 13.59 -21.75 -2.09
C ASP A 167 13.68 -21.54 -3.60
N THR A 168 13.35 -20.35 -4.08
CA THR A 168 13.30 -20.02 -5.51
C THR A 168 14.29 -18.91 -5.82
N ALA A 169 15.22 -19.15 -6.74
CA ALA A 169 16.20 -18.15 -7.16
C ALA A 169 15.60 -17.15 -8.15
N CYS A 170 15.96 -15.87 -8.02
CA CYS A 170 15.76 -14.86 -9.04
C CYS A 170 16.49 -15.27 -10.33
N GLY A 171 15.81 -15.20 -11.47
CA GLY A 171 16.36 -15.60 -12.77
C GLY A 171 17.53 -14.75 -13.26
N ILE A 172 17.74 -13.55 -12.69
CA ILE A 172 18.83 -12.64 -13.05
C ILE A 172 19.94 -12.69 -11.99
N CYS A 173 19.66 -12.22 -10.77
CA CYS A 173 20.71 -12.08 -9.74
C CYS A 173 20.99 -13.36 -8.94
N GLY A 174 20.15 -14.39 -9.03
CA GLY A 174 20.32 -15.67 -8.32
C GLY A 174 20.01 -15.64 -6.81
N ASP A 175 19.69 -14.47 -6.24
CA ASP A 175 19.22 -14.39 -4.84
C ASP A 175 17.94 -15.19 -4.64
N HIS A 176 17.83 -15.88 -3.49
CA HIS A 176 16.71 -16.78 -3.23
C HIS A 176 15.57 -16.08 -2.47
N TYR A 177 14.35 -16.25 -2.95
CA TYR A 177 13.13 -15.69 -2.40
C TYR A 177 12.09 -16.80 -2.22
N PRO A 178 11.00 -16.55 -1.47
CA PRO A 178 9.83 -17.41 -1.55
C PRO A 178 9.30 -17.38 -2.97
N ALA A 179 8.84 -18.51 -3.51
CA ALA A 179 8.29 -18.57 -4.87
C ALA A 179 7.23 -17.48 -5.14
N ALA A 180 6.33 -17.24 -4.18
CA ALA A 180 5.29 -16.21 -4.25
C ALA A 180 5.81 -14.76 -4.18
N GLY A 181 7.12 -14.57 -3.97
CA GLY A 181 7.79 -13.28 -3.89
C GLY A 181 8.53 -12.85 -5.17
N LEU A 182 8.58 -13.72 -6.18
CA LEU A 182 9.17 -13.44 -7.49
C LEU A 182 8.07 -13.35 -8.55
N PHE A 183 8.22 -12.44 -9.52
CA PHE A 183 7.26 -12.23 -10.59
C PHE A 183 7.90 -12.29 -11.96
N GLU A 184 7.09 -12.59 -12.98
CA GLU A 184 7.48 -12.58 -14.39
C GLU A 184 6.98 -11.26 -14.99
N PRO A 185 7.81 -10.21 -15.09
CA PRO A 185 7.38 -8.89 -15.53
C PRO A 185 7.30 -8.77 -17.07
N THR A 186 7.76 -9.78 -17.78
CA THR A 186 7.80 -9.86 -19.25
C THR A 186 7.11 -11.12 -19.76
N GLU A 187 6.99 -11.27 -21.08
CA GLU A 187 6.49 -12.52 -21.69
C GLU A 187 7.46 -13.71 -21.48
N SER A 188 8.73 -13.41 -21.19
CA SER A 188 9.71 -14.40 -20.79
C SER A 188 9.31 -14.98 -19.44
N ARG A 189 9.15 -16.31 -19.35
CA ARG A 189 8.82 -17.03 -18.10
C ARG A 189 10.00 -17.08 -17.13
N VAL A 190 10.53 -15.92 -16.79
CA VAL A 190 11.68 -15.70 -15.93
C VAL A 190 11.19 -14.93 -14.71
N ALA A 191 11.09 -15.64 -13.59
CA ALA A 191 10.69 -15.04 -12.32
C ALA A 191 11.87 -14.24 -11.73
N VAL A 192 11.66 -12.96 -11.46
CA VAL A 192 12.68 -12.03 -10.96
C VAL A 192 12.26 -11.36 -9.67
N CYS A 193 13.27 -10.85 -8.96
CA CYS A 193 13.10 -10.09 -7.74
C CYS A 193 12.81 -8.60 -8.07
N PRO A 194 12.38 -7.78 -7.10
CA PRO A 194 12.08 -6.37 -7.39
C PRO A 194 13.27 -5.53 -7.84
N CYS A 195 14.51 -5.98 -7.56
CA CYS A 195 15.72 -5.26 -7.97
C CYS A 195 16.07 -5.51 -9.45
N CYS A 196 15.61 -6.62 -10.04
CA CYS A 196 15.89 -7.00 -11.43
C CYS A 196 14.65 -6.87 -12.33
N ALA A 197 13.58 -6.21 -11.88
CA ALA A 197 12.31 -6.16 -12.59
C ALA A 197 12.37 -5.41 -13.94
N PHE A 198 13.38 -4.56 -14.12
CA PHE A 198 13.62 -3.73 -15.31
C PHE A 198 14.98 -4.02 -15.96
N ASP A 199 15.56 -5.18 -15.65
CA ASP A 199 16.87 -5.56 -16.16
C ASP A 199 16.84 -5.76 -17.69
N GLY A 200 17.87 -5.32 -18.41
CA GLY A 200 17.89 -5.34 -19.88
C GLY A 200 17.93 -6.73 -20.51
N ASP A 201 18.28 -7.76 -19.72
CA ASP A 201 18.15 -9.15 -20.16
C ASP A 201 16.66 -9.59 -20.25
N LEU A 202 15.73 -8.81 -19.69
CA LEU A 202 14.29 -9.04 -19.77
C LEU A 202 13.70 -8.26 -20.95
N VAL A 203 13.46 -8.98 -22.04
CA VAL A 203 12.78 -8.45 -23.24
C VAL A 203 11.27 -8.65 -23.18
N ASP A 204 10.54 -7.86 -23.97
CA ASP A 204 9.07 -7.89 -24.12
C ASP A 204 8.30 -7.61 -22.82
N PRO A 205 8.35 -6.38 -22.29
CA PRO A 205 7.63 -5.99 -21.07
C PRO A 205 6.14 -6.32 -21.12
N HIS A 206 5.61 -6.83 -20.01
CA HIS A 206 4.19 -7.15 -19.86
C HIS A 206 3.57 -6.45 -18.63
N PRO A 207 3.39 -5.11 -18.67
CA PRO A 207 2.97 -4.33 -17.50
C PRO A 207 1.67 -4.80 -16.85
N ALA A 208 0.69 -5.26 -17.65
CA ALA A 208 -0.58 -5.75 -17.13
C ALA A 208 -0.45 -7.03 -16.27
N GLN A 209 0.52 -7.89 -16.58
CA GLN A 209 0.81 -9.13 -15.84
C GLN A 209 1.57 -8.80 -14.56
N LEU A 210 2.57 -7.90 -14.64
CA LEU A 210 3.26 -7.41 -13.47
C LEU A 210 2.28 -6.75 -12.48
N ALA A 211 1.42 -5.87 -12.98
CA ALA A 211 0.42 -5.19 -12.16
C ALA A 211 -0.55 -6.18 -11.50
N TYR A 212 -1.02 -7.19 -12.25
CA TYR A 212 -1.87 -8.24 -11.70
C TYR A 212 -1.15 -9.01 -10.58
N SER A 213 0.09 -9.42 -10.82
CA SER A 213 0.90 -10.20 -9.87
C SER A 213 1.17 -9.42 -8.58
N LEU A 214 1.47 -8.12 -8.70
CA LEU A 214 1.68 -7.24 -7.56
C LEU A 214 0.42 -7.05 -6.72
N THR A 215 -0.72 -6.73 -7.34
CA THR A 215 -1.99 -6.58 -6.63
C THR A 215 -2.35 -7.87 -5.88
N HIS A 216 -2.25 -9.03 -6.53
CA HIS A 216 -2.61 -10.31 -5.89
C HIS A 216 -1.55 -10.79 -4.88
N GLY A 217 -0.28 -10.46 -5.10
CA GLY A 217 0.80 -10.80 -4.18
C GLY A 217 0.67 -10.05 -2.86
N GLY A 218 0.37 -8.76 -2.91
CA GLY A 218 0.18 -7.91 -1.72
C GLY A 218 -0.99 -8.35 -0.85
N ASP A 219 -2.09 -8.80 -1.47
CA ASP A 219 -3.28 -9.29 -0.76
C ASP A 219 -3.07 -10.66 -0.10
N ARG A 220 -2.10 -11.45 -0.57
CA ARG A 220 -1.93 -12.87 -0.21
C ARG A 220 -0.68 -13.16 0.61
N SER A 221 0.23 -12.21 0.80
CA SER A 221 1.55 -12.53 1.33
C SER A 221 2.21 -11.37 2.06
N LEU A 222 2.40 -11.52 3.37
CA LEU A 222 3.28 -10.64 4.14
C LEU A 222 4.75 -10.88 3.87
N VAL A 223 5.16 -11.91 3.13
CA VAL A 223 6.57 -12.13 2.79
C VAL A 223 6.95 -11.56 1.42
N LEU A 224 5.98 -10.94 0.73
CA LEU A 224 6.26 -10.23 -0.49
C LEU A 224 7.42 -9.25 -0.24
N PRO A 225 8.50 -9.30 -1.03
CA PRO A 225 9.66 -8.43 -0.85
C PRO A 225 9.24 -6.96 -0.80
N ALA A 226 9.71 -6.24 0.21
CA ALA A 226 9.37 -4.82 0.37
C ALA A 226 9.69 -4.00 -0.88
N GLY A 227 10.78 -4.36 -1.59
CA GLY A 227 11.26 -3.71 -2.80
C GLY A 227 10.24 -3.58 -3.92
N TRP A 228 9.18 -4.40 -3.96
CA TRP A 228 8.16 -4.35 -5.00
C TRP A 228 7.35 -3.04 -5.05
N ALA A 229 7.35 -2.26 -3.97
CA ALA A 229 6.78 -0.91 -3.99
C ALA A 229 7.51 0.03 -4.97
N GLY A 230 8.82 -0.19 -5.21
CA GLY A 230 9.61 0.56 -6.19
C GLY A 230 9.10 0.34 -7.63
N PRO A 231 9.12 -0.90 -8.17
CA PRO A 231 8.57 -1.20 -9.48
C PRO A 231 7.11 -0.78 -9.68
N GLN A 232 6.26 -0.96 -8.66
CA GLN A 232 4.87 -0.52 -8.73
C GLN A 232 4.76 1.00 -8.90
N ALA A 233 5.50 1.77 -8.09
CA ALA A 233 5.52 3.22 -8.18
C ALA A 233 6.11 3.69 -9.52
N LEU A 234 7.19 3.06 -10.00
CA LEU A 234 7.80 3.39 -11.29
C LEU A 234 6.83 3.17 -12.45
N VAL A 235 6.19 2.00 -12.54
CA VAL A 235 5.20 1.73 -13.60
C VAL A 235 4.06 2.76 -13.57
N SER A 236 3.57 3.11 -12.38
CA SER A 236 2.51 4.11 -12.21
C SER A 236 2.97 5.51 -12.61
N CYS A 237 4.21 5.88 -12.29
CA CYS A 237 4.83 7.15 -12.70
C CYS A 237 5.04 7.21 -14.21
N LEU A 238 5.53 6.12 -14.83
CA LEU A 238 5.79 6.04 -16.27
C LEU A 238 4.49 6.13 -17.07
N ALA A 239 3.46 5.36 -16.70
CA ALA A 239 2.22 5.30 -17.45
C ALA A 239 1.26 6.48 -17.19
N GLY A 240 1.34 7.08 -16.00
CA GLY A 240 0.47 8.20 -15.61
C GLY A 240 -0.96 7.79 -15.26
N PRO A 241 -1.89 8.76 -15.16
CA PRO A 241 -3.21 8.56 -14.55
C PRO A 241 -4.17 7.67 -15.37
N GLU A 242 -3.87 7.40 -16.65
CA GLU A 242 -4.69 6.55 -17.51
C GLU A 242 -4.38 5.05 -17.37
N LEU A 243 -3.30 4.70 -16.66
CA LEU A 243 -2.90 3.30 -16.46
C LEU A 243 -4.04 2.40 -15.93
N PRO A 244 -4.88 2.80 -14.96
CA PRO A 244 -5.99 1.96 -14.50
C PRO A 244 -6.98 1.60 -15.61
N HIS A 245 -7.22 2.48 -16.58
CA HIS A 245 -8.11 2.18 -17.71
C HIS A 245 -7.46 1.14 -18.64
N GLN A 246 -6.18 1.33 -18.97
CA GLN A 246 -5.41 0.40 -19.79
C GLN A 246 -5.33 -1.00 -19.15
N LEU A 247 -5.02 -1.06 -17.86
CA LEU A 247 -5.00 -2.29 -17.08
C LEU A 247 -6.38 -2.96 -17.05
N CYS A 248 -7.44 -2.20 -16.83
CA CYS A 248 -8.81 -2.73 -16.82
C CYS A 248 -9.18 -3.37 -18.16
N ASP A 249 -8.83 -2.74 -19.28
CA ASP A 249 -9.09 -3.27 -20.61
C ASP A 249 -8.26 -4.53 -20.90
N ALA A 250 -6.97 -4.53 -20.57
CA ALA A 250 -6.08 -5.69 -20.70
C ALA A 250 -6.53 -6.88 -19.84
N TRP A 251 -6.93 -6.62 -18.59
CA TRP A 251 -7.43 -7.63 -17.67
C TRP A 251 -8.76 -8.22 -18.13
N ARG A 252 -9.69 -7.38 -18.63
CA ARG A 252 -10.96 -7.85 -19.20
C ARG A 252 -10.75 -8.70 -20.44
N ALA A 253 -9.82 -8.31 -21.33
CA ALA A 253 -9.45 -9.11 -22.49
C ALA A 253 -8.92 -10.50 -22.08
N SER A 254 -8.30 -10.59 -20.90
CA SER A 254 -7.80 -11.82 -20.28
C SER A 254 -8.83 -12.55 -19.39
N GLY A 255 -10.08 -12.07 -19.34
CA GLY A 255 -11.17 -12.68 -18.55
C GLY A 255 -11.17 -12.33 -17.06
N ILE A 256 -10.32 -11.40 -16.62
CA ILE A 256 -10.27 -10.90 -15.25
C ILE A 256 -11.31 -9.78 -15.09
N VAL A 257 -12.20 -9.93 -14.11
CA VAL A 257 -13.33 -9.01 -13.88
C VAL A 257 -13.09 -8.01 -12.76
N SER A 258 -12.09 -8.25 -11.92
CA SER A 258 -11.71 -7.33 -10.84
C SER A 258 -11.06 -6.09 -11.42
N PRO A 259 -11.46 -4.87 -11.03
CA PRO A 259 -10.79 -3.66 -11.48
C PRO A 259 -9.39 -3.55 -10.85
N PRO A 260 -8.43 -2.87 -11.51
CA PRO A 260 -7.16 -2.51 -10.89
C PRO A 260 -7.37 -1.59 -9.71
N GLY A 261 -6.51 -1.73 -8.70
CA GLY A 261 -6.48 -0.85 -7.55
C GLY A 261 -6.17 0.59 -7.95
N ALA A 262 -6.64 1.55 -7.15
CA ALA A 262 -6.51 2.96 -7.47
C ALA A 262 -5.07 3.48 -7.36
N GLU A 263 -4.18 2.73 -6.71
CA GLU A 263 -2.75 2.97 -6.62
C GLU A 263 -2.02 2.90 -7.96
N TRP A 264 -2.59 2.23 -8.96
CA TRP A 264 -2.04 2.23 -10.32
C TRP A 264 -2.27 3.55 -11.07
N GLY A 265 -3.23 4.38 -10.64
CA GLY A 265 -3.47 5.71 -11.23
C GLY A 265 -2.87 6.86 -10.43
N ASP A 266 -2.41 6.58 -9.21
CA ASP A 266 -1.80 7.54 -8.30
C ASP A 266 -0.73 6.82 -7.47
N PRO A 267 0.56 6.98 -7.82
CA PRO A 267 1.65 6.33 -7.08
C PRO A 267 1.67 6.74 -5.60
N GLY A 268 1.13 7.90 -5.24
CA GLY A 268 1.02 8.35 -3.85
C GLY A 268 0.12 7.46 -2.98
N ARG A 269 -0.72 6.60 -3.58
CA ARG A 269 -1.56 5.63 -2.87
C ARG A 269 -0.89 4.27 -2.69
N THR A 270 0.21 3.99 -3.39
CA THR A 270 1.04 2.81 -3.13
C THR A 270 1.49 2.85 -1.68
N TRP A 271 1.35 1.74 -0.96
CA TRP A 271 1.87 1.63 0.39
C TRP A 271 3.23 0.95 0.38
N VAL A 272 4.08 1.32 1.33
CA VAL A 272 5.45 0.83 1.42
C VAL A 272 5.65 0.18 2.79
N TRP A 273 6.26 -1.01 2.79
CA TRP A 273 6.73 -1.62 4.03
C TRP A 273 7.82 -0.74 4.66
N LEU A 274 7.57 -0.22 5.86
CA LEU A 274 8.58 0.45 6.67
C LEU A 274 9.13 -0.52 7.72
N HIS A 275 10.40 -0.33 8.09
CA HIS A 275 11.02 -1.00 9.23
C HIS A 275 10.13 -0.98 10.50
N ALA A 276 10.37 -1.90 11.44
CA ALA A 276 9.82 -1.76 12.77
C ALA A 276 10.28 -0.42 13.41
N PRO A 277 9.47 0.22 14.28
CA PRO A 277 9.74 1.54 14.84
C PRO A 277 11.19 1.83 15.30
N PRO A 278 11.91 0.93 16.02
CA PRO A 278 13.27 1.25 16.48
C PRO A 278 14.32 1.37 15.36
N ARG A 279 13.98 0.95 14.13
CA ARG A 279 14.87 0.99 12.95
C ARG A 279 14.37 1.93 11.86
N ARG A 280 13.22 2.60 12.04
CA ARG A 280 12.73 3.59 11.06
C ARG A 280 13.65 4.81 11.05
N PRO A 281 13.97 5.38 9.86
CA PRO A 281 14.60 6.70 9.78
C PRO A 281 13.80 7.73 10.57
N ALA A 282 14.49 8.71 11.16
CA ALA A 282 13.85 9.70 12.04
C ALA A 282 12.70 10.45 11.35
N ALA A 283 12.85 10.77 10.07
CA ALA A 283 11.81 11.40 9.24
C ALA A 283 10.52 10.56 9.17
N LEU A 284 10.63 9.23 9.24
CA LEU A 284 9.52 8.28 9.08
C LEU A 284 9.02 7.70 10.42
N ALA A 285 9.57 8.14 11.56
CA ALA A 285 9.33 7.54 12.87
C ALA A 285 7.86 7.55 13.33
N ARG A 286 7.05 8.49 12.80
CA ARG A 286 5.62 8.64 13.13
C ARG A 286 4.69 7.87 12.19
N LEU A 287 5.21 7.34 11.08
CA LEU A 287 4.43 6.59 10.10
C LEU A 287 4.36 5.12 10.51
N GLY A 288 3.26 4.44 10.15
CA GLY A 288 3.13 3.00 10.36
C GLY A 288 3.86 2.15 9.32
N CYS A 289 3.92 0.84 9.55
CA CYS A 289 4.65 -0.13 8.75
C CYS A 289 4.11 -0.31 7.34
N GLY A 290 2.88 0.09 7.05
CA GLY A 290 2.27 0.09 5.71
C GLY A 290 1.86 1.48 5.25
N ALA A 291 2.71 2.48 5.44
CA ALA A 291 2.39 3.87 5.12
C ALA A 291 2.26 4.09 3.61
N ALA A 292 1.32 4.94 3.22
CA ALA A 292 1.14 5.41 1.85
C ALA A 292 2.32 6.28 1.43
N LEU A 293 2.73 6.14 0.17
CA LEU A 293 3.88 6.83 -0.41
C LEU A 293 3.72 8.35 -0.34
N SER A 294 2.51 8.87 -0.52
CA SER A 294 2.21 10.30 -0.34
C SER A 294 2.54 10.83 1.06
N HIS A 295 2.28 10.04 2.11
CA HIS A 295 2.64 10.42 3.48
C HIS A 295 4.14 10.29 3.74
N ILE A 296 4.80 9.31 3.12
CA ILE A 296 6.25 9.16 3.17
C ILE A 296 6.92 10.38 2.51
N ILE A 297 6.50 10.73 1.29
CA ILE A 297 6.98 11.91 0.56
C ILE A 297 6.77 13.17 1.40
N ALA A 298 5.58 13.39 1.95
CA ALA A 298 5.29 14.56 2.78
C ALA A 298 6.18 14.62 4.04
N ALA A 299 6.46 13.48 4.68
CA ALA A 299 7.35 13.42 5.83
C ALA A 299 8.81 13.73 5.45
N LEU A 300 9.26 13.25 4.29
CA LEU A 300 10.58 13.54 3.74
C LEU A 300 10.73 15.01 3.35
N ASP A 301 9.77 15.58 2.62
CA ASP A 301 9.77 16.98 2.22
C ASP A 301 9.75 17.91 3.46
N GLN A 302 9.07 17.50 4.54
CA GLN A 302 9.11 18.23 5.81
C GLN A 302 10.47 18.15 6.51
N ALA A 303 11.12 16.98 6.50
CA ALA A 303 12.40 16.76 7.17
C ALA A 303 13.59 17.32 6.36
N HIS A 304 13.48 17.32 5.03
CA HIS A 304 14.53 17.64 4.08
C HIS A 304 13.99 18.51 2.93
N PRO A 305 13.61 19.77 3.19
CA PRO A 305 12.91 20.63 2.22
C PRO A 305 13.72 20.92 0.95
N ASP A 306 15.04 20.87 1.03
CA ASP A 306 15.94 21.17 -0.09
C ASP A 306 16.29 19.93 -0.93
N LEU A 307 15.82 18.73 -0.56
CA LEU A 307 16.27 17.47 -1.17
C LEU A 307 15.98 17.40 -2.68
N ARG A 308 14.76 17.76 -3.08
CA ARG A 308 14.38 17.78 -4.50
C ARG A 308 15.24 18.77 -5.30
N ALA A 309 15.56 19.92 -4.71
CA ALA A 309 16.41 20.93 -5.35
C ALA A 309 17.86 20.45 -5.51
N VAL A 310 18.38 19.71 -4.53
CA VAL A 310 19.73 19.09 -4.61
C VAL A 310 19.77 18.04 -5.74
N ILE A 311 18.76 17.19 -5.83
CA ILE A 311 18.68 16.16 -6.88
C ILE A 311 18.47 16.80 -8.24
N HIS A 312 17.67 17.87 -8.33
CA HIS A 312 17.51 18.65 -9.54
C HIS A 312 18.82 19.29 -10.00
N ALA A 313 19.60 19.88 -9.09
CA ALA A 313 20.90 20.44 -9.42
C ALA A 313 21.86 19.35 -9.93
N ALA A 314 21.88 18.18 -9.28
CA ALA A 314 22.67 17.05 -9.72
C ALA A 314 22.23 16.54 -11.09
N ALA A 315 20.92 16.40 -11.37
CA ALA A 315 20.44 15.92 -12.67
C ALA A 315 20.76 16.91 -13.80
N ALA A 316 20.64 18.22 -13.56
CA ALA A 316 20.95 19.25 -14.55
C ALA A 316 22.43 19.30 -14.96
N GLU A 317 23.36 18.91 -14.07
CA GLU A 317 24.78 18.80 -14.41
C GLU A 317 25.08 17.67 -15.42
N LEU A 318 24.28 16.59 -15.45
CA LEU A 318 24.42 15.48 -16.41
C LEU A 318 23.94 15.83 -17.80
N ASP A 319 22.83 16.57 -17.88
CA ASP A 319 22.22 16.98 -19.13
C ASP A 319 23.25 17.79 -19.96
N VAL A 320 24.04 18.64 -19.29
CA VAL A 320 25.16 19.37 -19.91
C VAL A 320 26.26 18.46 -20.47
N ASP A 321 26.52 17.30 -19.86
CA ASP A 321 27.53 16.33 -20.33
C ASP A 321 27.00 15.43 -21.45
N LEU A 322 25.67 15.23 -21.55
CA LEU A 322 24.99 14.41 -22.56
C LEU A 322 24.55 15.22 -23.79
N LEU A 323 24.39 16.53 -23.67
CA LEU A 323 24.08 17.47 -24.76
C LEU A 323 25.21 17.63 -25.81
N ASP A 324 26.36 16.96 -25.62
CA ASP A 324 27.34 16.72 -26.69
C ASP A 324 26.88 15.62 -27.69
N ALA A 325 25.76 14.92 -27.40
CA ALA A 325 25.08 14.02 -28.33
C ALA A 325 23.99 14.79 -29.11
N GLU A 326 24.28 15.09 -30.37
CA GLU A 326 23.42 15.79 -31.32
C GLU A 326 22.14 14.98 -31.67
N ASP A 327 21.13 14.86 -30.80
CA ASP A 327 19.77 14.44 -31.23
C ASP A 327 18.64 14.61 -30.19
N ILE A 328 18.76 15.49 -29.19
CA ILE A 328 17.67 15.67 -28.20
C ILE A 328 16.58 16.58 -28.78
N GLY A 329 15.40 16.01 -29.01
CA GLY A 329 14.20 16.69 -29.49
C GLY A 329 13.61 17.67 -28.46
N PRO A 330 12.46 18.32 -28.75
CA PRO A 330 11.76 19.19 -27.80
C PRO A 330 11.03 18.33 -26.75
N GLU A 331 11.77 17.58 -25.96
CA GLU A 331 11.27 16.61 -24.98
C GLU A 331 11.04 17.28 -23.60
N SER A 332 10.30 16.60 -22.72
CA SER A 332 9.96 17.09 -21.37
C SER A 332 11.16 17.70 -20.66
N THR A 333 10.96 18.82 -19.96
CA THR A 333 12.07 19.40 -19.21
C THR A 333 12.53 18.43 -18.12
N PRO A 334 13.85 18.35 -17.82
CA PRO A 334 14.35 17.48 -16.74
C PRO A 334 13.61 17.68 -15.41
N GLN A 335 13.12 18.90 -15.16
CA GLN A 335 12.30 19.23 -14.01
C GLN A 335 10.94 18.49 -13.98
N GLU A 336 10.24 18.41 -15.12
CA GLU A 336 8.96 17.70 -15.23
C GLU A 336 9.15 16.20 -15.04
N VAL A 337 10.24 15.64 -15.56
CA VAL A 337 10.61 14.24 -15.35
C VAL A 337 10.90 13.97 -13.88
N ILE A 338 11.67 14.82 -13.20
CA ILE A 338 11.96 14.66 -11.77
C ILE A 338 10.66 14.65 -10.96
N GLU A 339 9.77 15.61 -11.14
CA GLU A 339 8.52 15.67 -10.36
C GLU A 339 7.62 14.46 -10.62
N ARG A 340 7.62 13.94 -11.86
CA ARG A 340 6.87 12.73 -12.22
C ARG A 340 7.47 11.46 -11.61
N ILE A 341 8.80 11.33 -11.59
CA ILE A 341 9.53 10.11 -11.17
C ILE A 341 9.89 10.13 -9.68
N TRP A 342 9.80 11.29 -9.02
CA TRP A 342 10.10 11.44 -7.59
C TRP A 342 9.42 10.40 -6.68
N PRO A 343 8.13 10.05 -6.87
CA PRO A 343 7.51 9.00 -6.09
C PRO A 343 8.24 7.65 -6.23
N ALA A 344 8.68 7.28 -7.43
CA ALA A 344 9.43 6.04 -7.66
C ALA A 344 10.79 6.06 -6.96
N VAL A 345 11.52 7.18 -7.00
CA VAL A 345 12.78 7.36 -6.26
C VAL A 345 12.58 7.11 -4.76
N VAL A 346 11.55 7.72 -4.17
CA VAL A 346 11.22 7.57 -2.75
C VAL A 346 10.81 6.14 -2.44
N ALA A 347 9.94 5.54 -3.27
CA ALA A 347 9.46 4.18 -3.08
C ALA A 347 10.61 3.17 -3.12
N TYR A 348 11.46 3.21 -4.15
CA TYR A 348 12.65 2.36 -4.24
C TYR A 348 13.53 2.51 -3.01
N THR A 349 13.90 3.73 -2.64
CA THR A 349 14.84 3.96 -1.55
C THR A 349 14.32 3.40 -0.23
N VAL A 350 13.09 3.75 0.15
CA VAL A 350 12.50 3.33 1.43
C VAL A 350 12.21 1.83 1.46
N ALA A 351 11.73 1.28 0.34
CA ALA A 351 11.45 -0.14 0.21
C ALA A 351 12.72 -0.99 0.26
N LEU A 352 13.80 -0.56 -0.41
CA LEU A 352 15.06 -1.28 -0.45
C LEU A 352 15.84 -1.17 0.87
N LEU A 353 15.77 -0.04 1.59
CA LEU A 353 16.24 0.03 2.99
C LEU A 353 15.55 -1.05 3.83
N THR A 354 14.22 -1.14 3.73
CA THR A 354 13.43 -2.16 4.43
C THR A 354 13.84 -3.57 4.03
N GLN A 355 13.91 -3.84 2.73
CA GLN A 355 14.32 -5.13 2.19
C GLN A 355 15.73 -5.53 2.62
N HIS A 356 16.68 -4.61 2.64
CA HIS A 356 18.07 -4.88 3.04
C HIS A 356 18.14 -5.46 4.45
N THR A 357 17.36 -4.89 5.38
CA THR A 357 17.29 -5.40 6.76
C THR A 357 16.55 -6.72 6.87
N GLU A 358 15.49 -6.90 6.09
CA GLU A 358 14.68 -8.13 6.11
C GLU A 358 15.40 -9.33 5.47
N ARG A 359 16.36 -9.05 4.58
CA ARG A 359 17.05 -10.06 3.75
C ARG A 359 18.57 -9.88 3.79
N ALA A 360 19.14 -9.79 5.00
CA ALA A 360 20.58 -9.55 5.20
C ALA A 360 21.52 -10.60 4.58
N GLY A 361 21.02 -11.77 4.19
CA GLY A 361 21.80 -12.81 3.49
C GLY A 361 21.82 -12.68 1.96
N HIS A 362 21.08 -11.72 1.39
CA HIS A 362 21.03 -11.45 -0.04
C HIS A 362 22.16 -10.51 -0.45
N ARG A 363 22.37 -10.36 -1.77
CA ARG A 363 23.16 -9.26 -2.29
C ARG A 363 22.59 -7.92 -1.81
N SER A 364 23.46 -6.91 -1.70
CA SER A 364 23.03 -5.54 -1.48
C SER A 364 21.94 -5.16 -2.49
N PRO A 365 20.75 -4.68 -2.07
CA PRO A 365 19.66 -4.36 -2.99
C PRO A 365 19.97 -3.16 -3.90
N TRP A 366 21.05 -2.44 -3.62
CA TRP A 366 21.52 -1.30 -4.43
C TRP A 366 22.02 -1.71 -5.82
N HIS A 367 22.19 -3.02 -6.09
CA HIS A 367 22.38 -3.51 -7.46
C HIS A 367 21.21 -3.19 -8.41
N VAL A 368 20.05 -2.76 -7.89
CA VAL A 368 18.95 -2.21 -8.72
C VAL A 368 19.43 -1.10 -9.66
N LEU A 369 20.47 -0.35 -9.27
CA LEU A 369 21.05 0.73 -10.08
C LEU A 369 21.73 0.19 -11.35
N GLU A 370 22.02 -1.10 -11.43
CA GLU A 370 22.56 -1.76 -12.61
C GLU A 370 21.46 -2.34 -13.50
N SER A 371 20.20 -2.34 -13.04
CA SER A 371 19.07 -3.04 -13.67
C SER A 371 17.99 -2.09 -14.19
N PHE A 372 18.30 -0.81 -14.43
CA PHE A 372 17.35 0.12 -15.05
C PHE A 372 17.60 0.20 -16.56
N GLU A 373 16.89 -0.61 -17.33
CA GLU A 373 16.85 -0.58 -18.79
C GLU A 373 15.39 -0.36 -19.21
N LEU A 374 15.02 0.91 -19.36
CA LEU A 374 13.62 1.35 -19.50
C LEU A 374 13.08 1.61 -20.93
N PRO A 375 13.83 1.58 -22.05
CA PRO A 375 13.28 1.89 -23.38
C PRO A 375 12.00 1.11 -23.71
N ASP A 376 12.06 -0.22 -23.64
CA ASP A 376 10.93 -1.10 -23.98
C ASP A 376 9.76 -0.92 -23.00
N TRP A 377 10.04 -0.57 -21.74
CA TRP A 377 9.02 -0.32 -20.72
C TRP A 377 8.27 0.98 -20.97
N VAL A 378 8.98 2.03 -21.35
CA VAL A 378 8.37 3.31 -21.74
C VAL A 378 7.51 3.09 -22.98
N GLU A 379 8.04 2.41 -24.00
CA GLU A 379 7.26 2.10 -25.21
C GLU A 379 5.99 1.28 -24.89
N ALA A 380 6.10 0.23 -24.07
CA ALA A 380 4.96 -0.62 -23.70
C ALA A 380 3.87 0.11 -22.88
N LEU A 381 4.23 1.15 -22.13
CA LEU A 381 3.31 1.86 -21.23
C LEU A 381 2.67 3.10 -21.88
N VAL A 382 3.44 3.85 -22.66
CA VAL A 382 3.03 5.16 -23.18
C VAL A 382 3.15 5.29 -24.70
N GLY A 383 3.73 4.28 -25.37
CA GLY A 383 3.88 4.24 -26.83
C GLY A 383 5.02 5.12 -27.36
N GLU A 384 5.21 5.06 -28.68
CA GLU A 384 6.25 5.82 -29.41
C GLU A 384 6.05 7.35 -29.36
N ASP A 385 4.82 7.82 -29.12
CA ASP A 385 4.45 9.24 -29.08
C ASP A 385 4.66 9.89 -27.69
N SER A 386 5.45 9.26 -26.81
CA SER A 386 5.65 9.74 -25.44
C SER A 386 6.65 10.87 -25.37
N ASP A 387 6.29 11.97 -24.70
CA ASP A 387 7.22 13.07 -24.38
C ASP A 387 8.26 12.69 -23.30
N LEU A 388 8.25 11.43 -22.84
CA LEU A 388 9.02 10.94 -21.71
C LEU A 388 10.29 10.23 -22.17
N ASP A 389 11.42 10.93 -22.06
CA ASP A 389 12.74 10.37 -22.35
C ASP A 389 13.16 9.38 -21.25
N TYR A 390 13.39 8.12 -21.62
CA TYR A 390 13.83 7.07 -20.70
C TYR A 390 15.22 7.38 -20.11
N TYR A 391 16.12 8.05 -20.84
CA TYR A 391 17.44 8.44 -20.33
C TYR A 391 17.33 9.42 -19.17
N HIS A 392 16.40 10.39 -19.26
CA HIS A 392 16.12 11.31 -18.17
C HIS A 392 15.54 10.56 -16.96
N VAL A 393 14.65 9.60 -17.17
CA VAL A 393 14.08 8.79 -16.08
C VAL A 393 15.16 7.99 -15.36
N GLU A 394 15.98 7.26 -16.11
CA GLU A 394 17.08 6.46 -15.58
C GLU A 394 18.06 7.34 -14.81
N SER A 395 18.44 8.49 -15.37
CA SER A 395 19.32 9.46 -14.71
C SER A 395 18.77 9.94 -13.36
N VAL A 396 17.47 10.24 -13.30
CA VAL A 396 16.80 10.63 -12.05
C VAL A 396 16.80 9.48 -11.04
N LEU A 397 16.53 8.25 -11.46
CA LEU A 397 16.57 7.07 -10.57
C LEU A 397 17.98 6.82 -10.04
N LEU A 398 18.98 6.79 -10.93
CA LEU A 398 20.38 6.51 -10.62
C LEU A 398 21.01 7.52 -9.67
N ARG A 399 20.56 8.78 -9.68
CA ARG A 399 21.05 9.82 -8.76
C ARG A 399 20.18 9.98 -7.53
N GLY A 400 18.86 9.95 -7.73
CA GLY A 400 17.89 10.20 -6.67
C GLY A 400 17.91 9.12 -5.60
N ILE A 401 18.01 7.84 -6.00
CA ILE A 401 17.99 6.71 -5.05
C ILE A 401 19.20 6.76 -4.10
N PRO A 402 20.47 6.86 -4.58
CA PRO A 402 21.62 6.97 -3.69
C PRO A 402 21.58 8.23 -2.81
N ALA A 403 21.22 9.39 -3.38
CA ALA A 403 21.18 10.64 -2.62
C ALA A 403 20.17 10.59 -1.46
N LEU A 404 18.97 10.05 -1.70
CA LEU A 404 17.98 9.88 -0.65
C LEU A 404 18.39 8.78 0.35
N ARG A 405 19.01 7.69 -0.12
CA ARG A 405 19.51 6.61 0.74
C ARG A 405 20.50 7.16 1.76
N ASP A 406 21.49 7.92 1.33
CA ASP A 406 22.57 8.42 2.19
C ASP A 406 22.04 9.40 3.26
N ILE A 407 20.92 10.07 2.99
CA ILE A 407 20.22 10.91 3.97
C ILE A 407 19.47 10.07 5.00
N LEU A 408 18.78 9.02 4.55
CA LEU A 408 17.94 8.19 5.41
C LEU A 408 18.72 7.16 6.23
N ASP A 409 19.83 6.68 5.69
CA ASP A 409 20.77 5.80 6.39
C ASP A 409 22.22 6.25 6.16
N PRO A 410 22.70 7.25 6.93
CA PRO A 410 24.08 7.74 6.81
C PRO A 410 25.15 6.69 7.12
N ARG A 411 24.78 5.52 7.69
CA ARG A 411 25.71 4.43 7.97
C ARG A 411 26.00 3.61 6.71
N ALA A 412 25.02 3.49 5.81
CA ALA A 412 25.16 2.78 4.55
C ALA A 412 26.15 3.47 3.60
N ALA A 413 26.34 4.79 3.70
CA ALA A 413 27.30 5.56 2.90
C ALA A 413 28.79 5.19 3.17
N HIS A 414 29.07 4.33 4.15
CA HIS A 414 30.42 3.86 4.49
C HIS A 414 30.65 2.38 4.20
N GLU A 415 29.65 1.67 3.65
CA GLU A 415 29.70 0.23 3.39
C GLU A 415 29.83 -0.14 1.90
N ASP A 416 29.72 0.85 1.01
CA ASP A 416 30.12 0.79 -0.41
C ASP A 416 31.59 1.26 -0.58
#